data_AF-A0A497NQL9-F1
#
_entry.id   AF-A0A497NQL9-F1
#
_cell.length_a   1.000
_cell.length_b   1.000
_cell.length_c   1.000
_cell.angle_alpha   90.00
_cell.angle_beta   90.00
_cell.angle_gamma   90.00
#
_symmetry.space_group_name_H-M   'P 1'
#
loop_
_entity.id
_entity.type
_entity.pdbx_description
1 polymer ?
#
loop_
_entity_poly.entity_id
_entity_poly.type
_entity_poly.pdbx_seq_one_letter_code
_entity_poly.pdbx_strand_id
1 'polypeptide(L)'
;ELEDVEIEVEELEIQLQPVAGAPAQPLKAAVAKPAVPAKPAEILKAPFKPLIEEYPGRIREVKLGATRGEGGSRGKTVIVGGENSPSYYLFERAPPHPPAISVDVFDIPISLPKAVKTYVKEVMGDPAEWARMAVEKFGADLVTVELMSTDPLIKDAPPKEAVKTVEEILQAVDVPIIVGGCGDPRKDAEVFIEVAEVTHGERVLLSSLTLDMDEAKVLEKVARAASEHGHAVLAFTALDLNRAKELNRKLYSYVPADSIIMDLTTAALGYGLEYTFSIHERARMAALMGDEELQHPTLSGTTNAWAAREAWMKLPPEWEPRELRGPLWETVTALSLFLAGVDIFMMMHPYAIRTMKRIIKEFSSMGKAKPEKISDWVSVKI
;
A
#
# COMPACT_ATOMS: atom_id res chain seq x y z
N GLU A 1 55.66 13.65 2.33
CA GLU A 1 54.27 13.77 1.84
C GLU A 1 53.35 13.20 2.90
N LEU A 2 52.20 13.82 3.11
CA LEU A 2 51.12 13.22 3.88
C LEU A 2 50.20 12.56 2.84
N GLU A 3 49.93 11.27 2.98
CA GLU A 3 48.97 10.53 2.15
C GLU A 3 47.91 9.93 3.08
N ASP A 4 46.63 10.12 2.72
CA ASP A 4 45.43 9.69 3.45
C ASP A 4 45.33 10.16 4.91
N VAL A 5 45.34 11.49 5.12
CA VAL A 5 45.10 12.07 6.45
C VAL A 5 43.98 13.12 6.37
N GLU A 6 43.01 13.02 7.27
CA GLU A 6 41.92 13.99 7.44
C GLU A 6 42.25 14.91 8.62
N ILE A 7 42.22 16.23 8.36
CA ILE A 7 42.61 17.26 9.34
C ILE A 7 41.47 18.28 9.44
N GLU A 8 40.77 18.29 10.57
CA GLU A 8 39.78 19.33 10.89
C GLU A 8 40.41 20.40 11.79
N VAL A 9 40.55 21.61 11.24
CA VAL A 9 40.98 22.82 11.95
C VAL A 9 40.21 24.03 11.41
N GLU A 10 39.96 25.04 12.25
CA GLU A 10 39.24 26.25 11.82
C GLU A 10 40.05 27.10 10.83
N GLU A 11 41.39 27.15 10.95
CA GLU A 11 42.25 27.84 9.98
C GLU A 11 43.64 27.17 9.91
N LEU A 12 44.17 27.03 8.69
CA LEU A 12 45.46 26.40 8.40
C LEU A 12 46.36 27.36 7.62
N GLU A 13 47.56 27.64 8.13
CA GLU A 13 48.56 28.45 7.44
C GLU A 13 49.85 27.65 7.17
N ILE A 14 50.31 27.65 5.92
CA ILE A 14 51.50 26.91 5.48
C ILE A 14 52.58 27.91 5.03
N GLN A 15 53.72 27.93 5.72
CA GLN A 15 54.87 28.75 5.35
C GLN A 15 55.97 27.89 4.73
N LEU A 16 56.27 28.14 3.45
CA LEU A 16 57.36 27.50 2.73
C LEU A 16 58.58 28.43 2.75
N GLN A 17 59.71 27.93 3.25
CA GLN A 17 60.97 28.68 3.19
C GLN A 17 61.59 28.62 1.78
N PRO A 18 62.14 29.75 1.28
CA PRO A 18 62.83 29.75 -0.01
C PRO A 18 64.21 29.10 0.13
N VAL A 19 64.42 28.01 -0.62
CA VAL A 19 65.72 27.33 -0.69
C VAL A 19 66.60 28.05 -1.72
N ALA A 20 67.60 28.79 -1.25
CA ALA A 20 68.66 29.34 -2.10
C ALA A 20 69.85 28.37 -2.18
N GLY A 21 70.23 27.95 -3.40
CA GLY A 21 71.57 27.42 -3.67
C GLY A 21 71.73 25.89 -3.78
N ALA A 22 70.81 25.17 -4.43
CA ALA A 22 71.10 23.81 -4.90
C ALA A 22 71.56 23.83 -6.37
N PRO A 23 72.60 23.06 -6.76
CA PRO A 23 72.99 22.93 -8.16
C PRO A 23 71.83 22.31 -8.96
N ALA A 24 71.60 22.82 -10.17
CA ALA A 24 70.55 22.35 -11.05
C ALA A 24 70.69 20.83 -11.27
N GLN A 25 69.79 20.06 -10.65
CA GLN A 25 69.61 18.66 -11.02
C GLN A 25 69.24 18.64 -12.51
N PRO A 26 69.81 17.73 -13.32
CA PRO A 26 69.34 17.54 -14.68
C PRO A 26 67.84 17.30 -14.60
N LEU A 27 67.08 18.10 -15.35
CA LEU A 27 65.62 17.95 -15.50
C LEU A 27 65.36 16.47 -15.68
N LYS A 28 64.79 15.81 -14.65
CA LYS A 28 64.24 14.47 -14.82
C LYS A 28 63.34 14.57 -16.03
N ALA A 29 63.62 13.73 -17.03
CA ALA A 29 62.87 13.69 -18.27
C ALA A 29 61.39 13.80 -17.92
N ALA A 30 60.70 14.75 -18.55
CA ALA A 30 59.29 14.99 -18.33
C ALA A 30 58.59 13.64 -18.32
N VAL A 31 57.98 13.27 -17.18
CA VAL A 31 57.17 12.07 -17.08
C VAL A 31 56.17 12.18 -18.21
N ALA A 32 56.23 11.25 -19.16
CA ALA A 32 55.37 11.27 -20.32
C ALA A 32 53.94 11.41 -19.81
N LYS A 33 53.23 12.46 -20.26
CA LYS A 33 51.80 12.58 -19.96
C LYS A 33 51.16 11.23 -20.29
N PRO A 34 50.39 10.62 -19.37
CA PRO A 34 49.70 9.38 -19.67
C PRO A 34 48.97 9.57 -21.00
N ALA A 35 49.23 8.66 -21.95
CA ALA A 35 48.59 8.74 -23.25
C ALA A 35 47.08 8.85 -23.02
N VAL A 36 46.46 9.91 -23.52
CA VAL A 36 45.01 10.06 -23.47
C VAL A 36 44.44 8.81 -24.16
N PRO A 37 43.66 7.97 -23.47
CA PRO A 37 43.13 6.75 -24.06
C PRO A 37 42.41 7.12 -25.36
N ALA A 38 42.78 6.46 -26.45
CA ALA A 38 42.12 6.67 -27.73
C ALA A 38 40.61 6.44 -27.53
N LYS A 39 39.78 7.38 -27.99
CA LYS A 39 38.32 7.20 -27.96
C LYS A 39 38.00 5.93 -28.75
N PRO A 40 37.15 5.02 -28.23
CA PRO A 40 36.76 3.82 -28.96
C PRO A 40 36.20 4.19 -30.33
N ALA A 41 36.75 3.59 -31.39
CA ALA A 41 36.26 3.81 -32.76
C ALA A 41 34.89 3.15 -32.98
N GLU A 42 34.55 2.15 -32.17
CA GLU A 42 33.31 1.40 -32.23
C GLU A 42 32.75 1.15 -30.83
N ILE A 43 31.43 1.07 -30.73
CA ILE A 43 30.74 0.67 -29.49
C ILE A 43 30.94 -0.83 -29.29
N LEU A 44 31.29 -1.24 -28.07
CA LEU A 44 31.39 -2.64 -27.70
C LEU A 44 30.03 -3.33 -27.92
N LYS A 45 29.99 -4.28 -28.86
CA LYS A 45 28.81 -5.14 -29.05
C LYS A 45 28.82 -6.23 -27.99
N ALA A 46 28.03 -6.04 -26.94
CA ALA A 46 27.78 -7.04 -25.91
C ALA A 46 26.32 -7.51 -25.97
N PRO A 47 26.03 -8.80 -25.74
CA PRO A 47 24.66 -9.26 -25.60
C PRO A 47 24.06 -8.67 -24.31
N PHE A 48 22.93 -7.99 -24.43
CA PHE A 48 22.14 -7.59 -23.26
C PHE A 48 21.44 -8.82 -22.68
N LYS A 49 21.65 -9.08 -21.40
CA LYS A 49 20.86 -10.02 -20.61
C LYS A 49 20.19 -9.19 -19.51
N PRO A 50 18.84 -9.19 -19.41
CA PRO A 50 18.17 -8.60 -18.27
C PRO A 50 18.78 -9.16 -16.98
N LEU A 51 19.07 -8.28 -16.02
CA LEU A 51 19.39 -8.72 -14.68
C LEU A 51 18.11 -9.27 -14.08
N ILE A 52 18.07 -10.59 -13.83
CA ILE A 52 16.97 -11.25 -13.13
C ILE A 52 17.55 -11.70 -11.81
N GLU A 53 17.03 -11.15 -10.72
CA GLU A 53 17.44 -11.52 -9.36
C GLU A 53 16.54 -12.62 -8.77
N GLU A 54 17.11 -13.40 -7.85
CA GLU A 54 16.37 -14.34 -7.02
C GLU A 54 16.28 -13.79 -5.61
N TYR A 55 15.05 -13.70 -5.09
CA TYR A 55 14.76 -13.16 -3.77
C TYR A 55 14.56 -14.33 -2.79
N PRO A 56 15.20 -14.33 -1.60
CA PRO A 56 15.03 -15.40 -0.62
C PRO A 56 13.64 -15.41 0.02
N GLY A 57 12.95 -14.28 0.01
CA GLY A 57 11.63 -14.12 0.60
C GLY A 57 10.49 -14.06 -0.42
N ARG A 58 9.27 -14.30 0.08
CA ARG A 58 8.02 -14.20 -0.67
C ARG A 58 6.95 -13.63 0.23
N ILE A 59 6.09 -12.79 -0.33
CA ILE A 59 4.94 -12.24 0.38
C ILE A 59 3.91 -13.34 0.56
N ARG A 60 3.33 -13.48 1.76
CA ARG A 60 2.28 -14.47 2.02
C ARG A 60 1.05 -14.17 1.17
N GLU A 61 0.35 -15.22 0.76
CA GLU A 61 -0.94 -15.10 0.11
C GLU A 61 -2.03 -15.07 1.17
N VAL A 62 -2.90 -14.06 1.12
CA VAL A 62 -4.07 -13.96 2.00
C VAL A 62 -5.33 -14.04 1.15
N LYS A 63 -6.19 -15.02 1.45
CA LYS A 63 -7.50 -15.18 0.80
C LYS A 63 -8.57 -14.45 1.60
N LEU A 64 -9.39 -13.64 0.95
CA LEU A 64 -10.56 -12.99 1.53
C LEU A 64 -11.84 -13.55 0.89
N GLY A 65 -12.85 -13.75 1.72
CA GLY A 65 -14.09 -14.41 1.34
C GLY A 65 -13.98 -15.93 1.32
N ALA A 66 -15.13 -16.58 1.47
CA ALA A 66 -15.29 -18.01 1.30
C ALA A 66 -16.58 -18.30 0.55
N THR A 67 -16.51 -19.23 -0.41
CA THR A 67 -17.68 -19.69 -1.16
C THR A 67 -18.49 -20.70 -0.35
N ARG A 68 -19.69 -21.07 -0.85
CA ARG A 68 -20.51 -22.14 -0.25
C ARG A 68 -19.78 -23.47 -0.09
N GLY A 69 -18.85 -23.79 -0.99
CA GLY A 69 -18.04 -25.01 -0.89
C GLY A 69 -16.98 -24.96 0.23
N GLU A 70 -16.69 -23.78 0.76
CA GLU A 70 -15.67 -23.51 1.78
C GLU A 70 -16.29 -23.10 3.12
N GLY A 71 -17.63 -23.09 3.24
CA GLY A 71 -18.35 -22.74 4.46
C GLY A 71 -18.85 -21.30 4.55
N GLY A 72 -18.57 -20.45 3.56
CA GLY A 72 -19.13 -19.09 3.49
C GLY A 72 -20.28 -18.96 2.49
N SER A 73 -20.65 -17.73 2.15
CA SER A 73 -21.73 -17.45 1.20
C SER A 73 -21.32 -16.53 0.04
N ARG A 74 -20.04 -16.14 -0.04
CA ARG A 74 -19.54 -15.27 -1.12
C ARG A 74 -19.65 -15.96 -2.48
N GLY A 75 -19.93 -15.19 -3.53
CA GLY A 75 -19.94 -15.68 -4.91
C GLY A 75 -18.53 -15.79 -5.52
N LYS A 76 -17.55 -15.06 -4.96
CA LYS A 76 -16.14 -15.15 -5.33
C LYS A 76 -15.22 -14.90 -4.13
N THR A 77 -14.00 -15.40 -4.22
CA THR A 77 -12.90 -15.07 -3.30
C THR A 77 -11.93 -14.10 -3.95
N VAL A 78 -11.20 -13.35 -3.14
CA VAL A 78 -10.08 -12.50 -3.59
C VAL A 78 -8.82 -13.00 -2.89
N ILE A 79 -7.73 -13.20 -3.62
CA ILE A 79 -6.42 -13.54 -3.04
C ILE A 79 -5.49 -12.37 -3.35
N VAL A 80 -4.70 -11.96 -2.36
CA VAL A 80 -3.69 -10.91 -2.50
C VAL A 80 -2.35 -11.38 -1.95
N GLY A 81 -1.27 -10.73 -2.38
CA GLY A 81 0.10 -11.10 -2.01
C GLY A 81 0.71 -12.14 -2.95
N GLY A 82 1.69 -12.90 -2.46
CA GLY A 82 2.38 -13.94 -3.22
C GLY A 82 3.56 -13.44 -4.05
N GLU A 83 3.85 -12.15 -4.08
CA GLU A 83 4.96 -11.55 -4.83
C GLU A 83 6.31 -12.10 -4.33
N ASN A 84 7.23 -12.31 -5.25
CA ASN A 84 8.60 -12.76 -4.99
C ASN A 84 9.62 -11.98 -5.83
N SER A 85 9.26 -10.76 -6.19
CA SER A 85 10.09 -9.76 -6.87
C SER A 85 9.61 -8.36 -6.44
N PRO A 86 10.42 -7.32 -6.64
CA PRO A 86 9.99 -5.94 -6.42
C PRO A 86 8.75 -5.58 -7.24
N SER A 87 7.97 -4.65 -6.71
CA SER A 87 6.67 -4.24 -7.25
C SER A 87 6.79 -3.80 -8.71
N TYR A 88 6.08 -4.49 -9.59
CA TYR A 88 6.02 -4.20 -11.04
C TYR A 88 7.37 -4.23 -11.76
N TYR A 89 8.34 -5.00 -11.25
CA TYR A 89 9.52 -5.44 -12.01
C TYR A 89 9.11 -6.53 -13.00
N LEU A 90 8.24 -6.16 -13.95
CA LEU A 90 7.59 -7.09 -14.89
C LEU A 90 8.58 -7.80 -15.81
N PHE A 91 9.81 -7.29 -15.94
CA PHE A 91 10.88 -7.95 -16.67
C PHE A 91 11.44 -9.19 -15.92
N GLU A 92 11.23 -9.26 -14.61
CA GLU A 92 11.56 -10.44 -13.80
C GLU A 92 10.34 -11.35 -13.70
N ARG A 93 9.27 -10.86 -13.06
CA ARG A 93 8.08 -11.65 -12.72
C ARG A 93 6.84 -10.75 -12.66
N ALA A 94 5.72 -11.26 -13.20
CA ALA A 94 4.42 -10.64 -12.98
C ALA A 94 3.89 -11.02 -11.59
N PRO A 95 3.16 -10.13 -10.89
CA PRO A 95 2.50 -10.48 -9.64
C PRO A 95 1.54 -11.67 -9.84
N PRO A 96 1.53 -12.67 -8.94
CA PRO A 96 0.65 -13.83 -9.09
C PRO A 96 -0.82 -13.47 -8.89
N HIS A 97 -1.09 -12.50 -8.01
CA HIS A 97 -2.41 -11.95 -7.77
C HIS A 97 -2.36 -10.43 -7.98
N PRO A 98 -3.30 -9.83 -8.73
CA PRO A 98 -3.37 -8.38 -8.89
C PRO A 98 -3.87 -7.73 -7.60
N PRO A 99 -3.49 -6.46 -7.32
CA PRO A 99 -4.08 -5.73 -6.20
C PRO A 99 -5.60 -5.61 -6.33
N ALA A 100 -6.28 -5.61 -5.20
CA ALA A 100 -7.73 -5.51 -5.12
C ALA A 100 -8.17 -4.10 -4.69
N ILE A 101 -9.36 -3.68 -5.14
CA ILE A 101 -9.95 -2.40 -4.72
C ILE A 101 -11.18 -2.67 -3.85
N SER A 102 -11.12 -2.18 -2.61
CA SER A 102 -12.28 -2.06 -1.74
C SER A 102 -12.92 -0.68 -1.87
N VAL A 103 -14.23 -0.61 -1.67
CA VAL A 103 -14.98 0.66 -1.67
C VAL A 103 -15.66 0.87 -0.33
N ASP A 104 -15.48 2.07 0.25
CA ASP A 104 -16.02 2.40 1.56
C ASP A 104 -17.54 2.63 1.53
N VAL A 105 -18.21 2.01 2.49
CA VAL A 105 -19.64 2.12 2.80
C VAL A 105 -19.75 2.37 4.29
N PHE A 106 -20.54 3.35 4.69
CA PHE A 106 -20.73 3.71 6.10
C PHE A 106 -22.06 3.17 6.59
N ASP A 107 -22.08 2.63 7.81
CA ASP A 107 -23.30 2.13 8.45
C ASP A 107 -24.32 3.24 8.78
N ILE A 108 -23.85 4.48 8.86
CA ILE A 108 -24.67 5.67 9.06
C ILE A 108 -24.33 6.76 8.04
N PRO A 109 -25.28 7.65 7.72
CA PRO A 109 -24.99 8.79 6.86
C PRO A 109 -23.92 9.70 7.47
N ILE A 110 -22.78 9.84 6.78
CA ILE A 110 -21.70 10.76 7.16
C ILE A 110 -21.63 11.98 6.23
N SER A 111 -20.89 13.01 6.64
CA SER A 111 -20.60 14.14 5.77
C SER A 111 -19.51 13.78 4.76
N LEU A 112 -19.84 13.85 3.47
CA LEU A 112 -18.91 13.58 2.38
C LEU A 112 -18.66 14.82 1.52
N PRO A 113 -17.44 15.00 0.99
CA PRO A 113 -17.16 15.98 -0.06
C PRO A 113 -18.18 15.88 -1.20
N LYS A 114 -18.61 17.03 -1.73
CA LYS A 114 -19.62 17.09 -2.82
C LYS A 114 -19.25 16.20 -4.00
N ALA A 115 -17.97 16.15 -4.38
CA ALA A 115 -17.46 15.35 -5.49
C ALA A 115 -17.78 13.86 -5.32
N VAL A 116 -17.63 13.31 -4.10
CA VAL A 116 -18.01 11.92 -3.79
C VAL A 116 -19.51 11.80 -3.59
N LYS A 117 -20.09 12.69 -2.78
CA LYS A 117 -21.51 12.66 -2.38
C LYS A 117 -22.46 12.62 -3.57
N THR A 118 -22.14 13.31 -4.66
CA THR A 118 -22.97 13.32 -5.88
C THR A 118 -23.22 11.92 -6.45
N TYR A 119 -22.31 10.96 -6.25
CA TYR A 119 -22.46 9.60 -6.78
C TYR A 119 -23.20 8.64 -5.87
N VAL A 120 -23.21 8.90 -4.56
CA VAL A 120 -23.74 7.97 -3.55
C VAL A 120 -24.95 8.53 -2.79
N LYS A 121 -25.36 9.78 -3.05
CA LYS A 121 -26.42 10.49 -2.30
C LYS A 121 -27.70 9.68 -2.08
N GLU A 122 -28.12 8.92 -3.07
CA GLU A 122 -29.38 8.15 -3.05
C GLU A 122 -29.32 6.93 -2.12
N VAL A 123 -28.11 6.43 -1.82
CA VAL A 123 -27.88 5.21 -1.02
C VAL A 123 -27.21 5.50 0.32
N MET A 124 -26.88 6.75 0.65
CA MET A 124 -26.22 7.09 1.92
C MET A 124 -27.02 6.71 3.18
N GLY A 125 -28.33 6.47 3.05
CA GLY A 125 -29.20 6.01 4.14
C GLY A 125 -29.46 4.50 4.14
N ASP A 126 -28.87 3.76 3.21
CA ASP A 126 -29.06 2.31 3.04
C ASP A 126 -27.69 1.66 2.71
N PRO A 127 -26.97 1.18 3.74
CA PRO A 127 -25.64 0.59 3.55
C PRO A 127 -25.63 -0.63 2.62
N ALA A 128 -26.70 -1.42 2.59
CA ALA A 128 -26.83 -2.59 1.72
C ALA A 128 -26.95 -2.18 0.25
N GLU A 129 -27.80 -1.19 -0.05
CA GLU A 129 -27.90 -0.62 -1.41
C GLU A 129 -26.62 0.12 -1.82
N TRP A 130 -25.93 0.75 -0.87
CA TRP A 130 -24.63 1.37 -1.13
C TRP A 130 -23.57 0.32 -1.49
N ALA A 131 -23.48 -0.77 -0.72
CA ALA A 131 -22.58 -1.89 -1.04
C ALA A 131 -22.88 -2.47 -2.44
N ARG A 132 -24.17 -2.65 -2.77
CA ARG A 132 -24.56 -3.12 -4.12
C ARG A 132 -24.14 -2.13 -5.20
N MET A 133 -24.36 -0.84 -4.99
CA MET A 133 -23.90 0.22 -5.91
C MET A 133 -22.38 0.19 -6.10
N ALA A 134 -21.61 0.00 -5.02
CA ALA A 134 -20.16 -0.08 -5.08
C ALA A 134 -19.68 -1.23 -5.97
N VAL A 135 -20.29 -2.40 -5.83
CA VAL A 135 -19.97 -3.57 -6.66
C VAL A 135 -20.43 -3.37 -8.11
N GLU A 136 -21.71 -3.07 -8.32
CA GLU A 136 -22.32 -3.06 -9.67
C GLU A 136 -21.93 -1.86 -10.52
N LYS A 137 -21.86 -0.67 -9.91
CA LYS A 137 -21.62 0.58 -10.66
C LYS A 137 -20.17 1.04 -10.60
N PHE A 138 -19.47 0.80 -9.49
CA PHE A 138 -18.07 1.25 -9.34
C PHE A 138 -17.07 0.13 -9.62
N GLY A 139 -17.52 -1.12 -9.62
CA GLY A 139 -16.69 -2.28 -9.93
C GLY A 139 -15.80 -2.69 -8.77
N ALA A 140 -16.26 -2.55 -7.53
CA ALA A 140 -15.51 -2.93 -6.34
C ALA A 140 -15.15 -4.43 -6.33
N ASP A 141 -13.93 -4.75 -5.94
CA ASP A 141 -13.47 -6.14 -5.75
C ASP A 141 -13.80 -6.64 -4.34
N LEU A 142 -13.79 -5.73 -3.36
CA LEU A 142 -14.28 -5.88 -1.99
C LEU A 142 -15.16 -4.69 -1.59
N VAL A 143 -15.88 -4.80 -0.47
CA VAL A 143 -16.55 -3.66 0.16
C VAL A 143 -15.99 -3.48 1.56
N THR A 144 -15.62 -2.25 1.93
CA THR A 144 -15.29 -1.91 3.31
C THR A 144 -16.52 -1.31 3.98
N VAL A 145 -16.93 -1.90 5.10
CA VAL A 145 -18.04 -1.41 5.91
C VAL A 145 -17.47 -0.70 7.13
N GLU A 146 -17.58 0.62 7.17
CA GLU A 146 -17.13 1.45 8.29
C GLU A 146 -18.26 1.62 9.31
N LEU A 147 -18.12 0.98 10.48
CA LEU A 147 -19.13 0.92 11.54
C LEU A 147 -19.11 2.17 12.46
N MET A 148 -19.23 3.36 11.86
CA MET A 148 -19.15 4.65 12.54
C MET A 148 -20.27 4.88 13.58
N SER A 149 -21.38 4.15 13.50
CA SER A 149 -22.41 4.23 14.55
C SER A 149 -21.93 3.75 15.92
N THR A 150 -20.90 2.91 15.97
CA THR A 150 -20.40 2.32 17.22
C THR A 150 -19.55 3.28 18.02
N ASP A 151 -19.08 4.37 17.41
CA ASP A 151 -18.26 5.40 18.06
C ASP A 151 -18.98 5.95 19.31
N PRO A 152 -18.38 5.82 20.51
CA PRO A 152 -18.92 6.35 21.76
C PRO A 152 -19.20 7.86 21.75
N LEU A 153 -18.55 8.61 20.86
CA LEU A 153 -18.71 10.05 20.71
C LEU A 153 -19.75 10.45 19.64
N ILE A 154 -20.25 9.49 18.85
CA ILE A 154 -21.25 9.75 17.79
C ILE A 154 -22.62 9.20 18.17
N LYS A 155 -22.77 7.87 18.23
CA LYS A 155 -24.04 7.19 18.52
C LYS A 155 -23.93 6.13 19.61
N ASP A 156 -22.72 5.64 19.90
CA ASP A 156 -22.46 4.57 20.85
C ASP A 156 -23.37 3.34 20.63
N ALA A 157 -23.63 3.00 19.35
CA ALA A 157 -24.50 1.89 19.02
C ALA A 157 -23.94 0.57 19.61
N PRO A 158 -24.80 -0.31 20.15
CA PRO A 158 -24.34 -1.57 20.70
C PRO A 158 -23.87 -2.50 19.56
N PRO A 159 -22.92 -3.43 19.83
CA PRO A 159 -22.42 -4.38 18.83
C PRO A 159 -23.50 -5.08 17.99
N LYS A 160 -24.62 -5.47 18.61
CA LYS A 160 -25.73 -6.14 17.92
C LYS A 160 -26.37 -5.31 16.81
N GLU A 161 -26.39 -3.99 16.92
CA GLU A 161 -26.91 -3.12 15.87
C GLU A 161 -25.93 -3.05 14.69
N ALA A 162 -24.64 -2.94 14.97
CA ALA A 162 -23.58 -2.92 13.97
C ALA A 162 -23.51 -4.24 13.18
N VAL A 163 -23.63 -5.37 13.87
CA VAL A 163 -23.67 -6.71 13.26
C VAL A 163 -24.83 -6.85 12.26
N LYS A 164 -26.00 -6.29 12.58
CA LYS A 164 -27.16 -6.32 11.67
C LYS A 164 -26.84 -5.66 10.33
N THR A 165 -26.15 -4.52 10.35
CA THR A 165 -25.70 -3.84 9.12
C THR A 165 -24.73 -4.73 8.33
N VAL A 166 -23.81 -5.41 9.01
CA VAL A 166 -22.87 -6.35 8.37
C VAL A 166 -23.62 -7.51 7.71
N GLU A 167 -24.62 -8.11 8.38
CA GLU A 167 -25.46 -9.17 7.81
C GLU A 167 -26.24 -8.70 6.58
N GLU A 168 -26.85 -7.52 6.64
CA GLU A 168 -27.59 -6.92 5.52
C GLU A 168 -26.68 -6.71 4.30
N ILE A 169 -25.44 -6.25 4.52
CA ILE A 169 -24.45 -6.10 3.45
C ILE A 169 -23.98 -7.46 2.91
N LEU A 170 -23.71 -8.43 3.79
CA LEU A 170 -23.32 -9.79 3.39
C LEU A 170 -24.36 -10.43 2.48
N GLN A 171 -25.65 -10.15 2.71
CA GLN A 171 -26.75 -10.63 1.87
C GLN A 171 -26.90 -9.83 0.56
N ALA A 172 -26.47 -8.57 0.55
CA ALA A 172 -26.64 -7.69 -0.60
C ALA A 172 -25.54 -7.84 -1.67
N VAL A 173 -24.35 -8.33 -1.31
CA VAL A 173 -23.21 -8.47 -2.24
C VAL A 173 -22.53 -9.83 -2.18
N ASP A 174 -22.07 -10.29 -3.33
CA ASP A 174 -21.35 -11.56 -3.50
C ASP A 174 -19.83 -11.45 -3.29
N VAL A 175 -19.31 -10.24 -3.10
CA VAL A 175 -17.87 -9.99 -2.92
C VAL A 175 -17.45 -10.15 -1.45
N PRO A 176 -16.16 -10.42 -1.16
CA PRO A 176 -15.64 -10.38 0.20
C PRO A 176 -15.79 -8.99 0.82
N ILE A 177 -15.93 -8.92 2.15
CA ILE A 177 -16.05 -7.65 2.87
C ILE A 177 -14.93 -7.46 3.90
N ILE A 178 -14.58 -6.19 4.10
CA ILE A 178 -13.73 -5.69 5.17
C ILE A 178 -14.66 -5.01 6.18
N VAL A 179 -14.53 -5.32 7.47
CA VAL A 179 -15.35 -4.71 8.52
C VAL A 179 -14.48 -3.76 9.34
N GLY A 180 -14.71 -2.46 9.12
CA GLY A 180 -14.10 -1.32 9.78
C GLY A 180 -14.77 -0.99 11.11
N GLY A 181 -13.98 -0.85 12.18
CA GLY A 181 -14.43 -0.35 13.48
C GLY A 181 -14.55 1.18 13.53
N CYS A 182 -14.88 1.72 14.70
CA CYS A 182 -14.89 3.17 14.95
C CYS A 182 -13.52 3.75 15.35
N GLY A 183 -12.56 2.89 15.72
CA GLY A 183 -11.22 3.27 16.15
C GLY A 183 -11.01 3.31 17.66
N ASP A 184 -12.06 3.12 18.49
CA ASP A 184 -11.88 2.93 19.93
C ASP A 184 -11.49 1.47 20.24
N PRO A 185 -10.32 1.20 20.88
CA PRO A 185 -9.82 -0.16 21.05
C PRO A 185 -10.76 -1.10 21.81
N ARG A 186 -11.53 -0.59 22.78
CA ARG A 186 -12.42 -1.43 23.61
C ARG A 186 -13.75 -1.67 22.90
N LYS A 187 -14.34 -0.61 22.33
CA LYS A 187 -15.58 -0.71 21.57
C LYS A 187 -15.39 -1.61 20.35
N ASP A 188 -14.33 -1.39 19.57
CA ASP A 188 -14.05 -2.19 18.38
C ASP A 188 -13.82 -3.65 18.76
N ALA A 189 -13.17 -3.93 19.89
CA ALA A 189 -13.02 -5.29 20.37
C ALA A 189 -14.36 -5.97 20.67
N GLU A 190 -15.29 -5.27 21.32
CA GLU A 190 -16.65 -5.78 21.58
C GLU A 190 -17.41 -6.04 20.27
N VAL A 191 -17.34 -5.11 19.33
CA VAL A 191 -18.00 -5.20 18.02
C VAL A 191 -17.42 -6.36 17.19
N PHE A 192 -16.11 -6.45 17.07
CA PHE A 192 -15.43 -7.45 16.24
C PHE A 192 -15.62 -8.88 16.72
N ILE A 193 -15.77 -9.10 18.02
CA ILE A 193 -16.07 -10.45 18.55
C ILE A 193 -17.45 -10.90 18.08
N GLU A 194 -18.46 -10.04 18.18
CA GLU A 194 -19.83 -10.36 17.74
C GLU A 194 -19.91 -10.47 16.20
N VAL A 195 -19.20 -9.60 15.47
CA VAL A 195 -19.08 -9.71 14.01
C VAL A 195 -18.42 -11.03 13.62
N ALA A 196 -17.33 -11.42 14.29
CA ALA A 196 -16.67 -12.69 14.00
C ALA A 196 -17.62 -13.88 14.20
N GLU A 197 -18.40 -13.88 15.29
CA GLU A 197 -19.36 -14.94 15.56
C GLU A 197 -20.44 -15.05 14.47
N VAL A 198 -21.08 -13.93 14.13
CA VAL A 198 -22.20 -13.92 13.17
C VAL A 198 -21.74 -14.13 11.73
N THR A 199 -20.53 -13.72 11.40
CA THR A 199 -19.97 -13.89 10.06
C THR A 199 -19.13 -15.16 9.91
N HIS A 200 -19.26 -16.13 10.84
CA HIS A 200 -18.49 -17.38 10.86
C HIS A 200 -18.37 -18.02 9.48
N GLY A 201 -17.13 -18.33 9.08
CA GLY A 201 -16.85 -18.99 7.81
C GLY A 201 -16.87 -18.07 6.59
N GLU A 202 -17.37 -16.84 6.67
CA GLU A 202 -17.37 -15.89 5.54
C GLU A 202 -15.98 -15.37 5.15
N ARG A 203 -14.99 -15.57 6.04
CA ARG A 203 -13.60 -15.13 5.86
C ARG A 203 -13.50 -13.62 5.56
N VAL A 204 -14.14 -12.82 6.39
CA VAL A 204 -14.04 -11.35 6.37
C VAL A 204 -12.64 -10.88 6.81
N LEU A 205 -12.32 -9.62 6.55
CA LEU A 205 -11.15 -8.93 7.10
C LEU A 205 -11.59 -7.97 8.21
N LEU A 206 -11.15 -8.18 9.45
CA LEU A 206 -11.44 -7.26 10.56
C LEU A 206 -10.42 -6.11 10.56
N SER A 207 -10.92 -4.88 10.37
CA SER A 207 -10.15 -3.64 10.21
C SER A 207 -10.42 -2.68 11.38
N SER A 208 -9.54 -2.53 12.35
CA SER A 208 -8.20 -3.12 12.45
C SER A 208 -7.86 -3.53 13.87
N LEU A 209 -6.92 -4.45 13.99
CA LEU A 209 -6.27 -4.79 15.25
C LEU A 209 -5.03 -3.93 15.39
N THR A 210 -4.82 -3.38 16.60
CA THR A 210 -3.78 -2.37 16.86
C THR A 210 -2.97 -2.73 18.12
N LEU A 211 -1.83 -2.05 18.30
CA LEU A 211 -1.10 -2.12 19.57
C LEU A 211 -1.88 -1.46 20.72
N ASP A 212 -2.78 -0.51 20.44
CA ASP A 212 -3.62 0.10 21.47
C ASP A 212 -4.64 -0.91 22.05
N MET A 213 -5.07 -1.88 21.25
CA MET A 213 -5.85 -3.04 21.74
C MET A 213 -5.01 -3.95 22.65
N ASP A 214 -3.70 -4.05 22.42
CA ASP A 214 -2.78 -4.79 23.30
C ASP A 214 -2.63 -4.08 24.65
N GLU A 215 -2.41 -2.76 24.61
CA GLU A 215 -2.35 -1.91 25.81
C GLU A 215 -3.66 -1.95 26.61
N ALA A 216 -4.81 -1.97 25.90
CA ALA A 216 -6.12 -2.13 26.51
C ALA A 216 -6.43 -3.56 26.99
N LYS A 217 -5.54 -4.53 26.72
CA LYS A 217 -5.63 -5.97 27.05
C LYS A 217 -6.84 -6.67 26.42
N VAL A 218 -7.18 -6.28 25.19
CA VAL A 218 -8.28 -6.86 24.42
C VAL A 218 -7.82 -7.53 23.12
N LEU A 219 -6.58 -7.28 22.66
CA LEU A 219 -6.03 -7.82 21.41
C LEU A 219 -6.15 -9.35 21.31
N GLU A 220 -5.74 -10.08 22.36
CA GLU A 220 -5.81 -11.55 22.36
C GLU A 220 -7.23 -12.05 22.13
N LYS A 221 -8.23 -11.46 22.81
CA LYS A 221 -9.62 -11.90 22.73
C LYS A 221 -10.16 -11.73 21.31
N VAL A 222 -9.88 -10.59 20.68
CA VAL A 222 -10.33 -10.27 19.32
C VAL A 222 -9.61 -11.15 18.30
N ALA A 223 -8.29 -11.30 18.41
CA ALA A 223 -7.51 -12.12 17.49
C ALA A 223 -7.91 -13.61 17.55
N ARG A 224 -8.21 -14.12 18.75
CA ARG A 224 -8.74 -15.49 18.91
C ARG A 224 -10.13 -15.65 18.29
N ALA A 225 -11.03 -14.68 18.50
CA ALA A 225 -12.35 -14.71 17.87
C ALA A 225 -12.22 -14.71 16.33
N ALA A 226 -11.36 -13.86 15.77
CA ALA A 226 -11.08 -13.86 14.33
C ALA A 226 -10.61 -15.24 13.84
N SER A 227 -9.65 -15.86 14.55
CA SER A 227 -9.10 -17.18 14.23
C SER A 227 -10.15 -18.30 14.32
N GLU A 228 -10.92 -18.32 15.41
CA GLU A 228 -11.97 -19.32 15.68
C GLU A 228 -13.07 -19.31 14.62
N HIS A 229 -13.43 -18.12 14.12
CA HIS A 229 -14.46 -17.94 13.10
C HIS A 229 -13.91 -17.89 11.66
N GLY A 230 -12.60 -18.10 11.47
CA GLY A 230 -11.97 -18.25 10.17
C GLY A 230 -11.80 -16.94 9.40
N HIS A 231 -11.46 -15.85 10.08
CA HIS A 231 -11.30 -14.50 9.53
C HIS A 231 -9.85 -14.06 9.42
N ALA A 232 -9.61 -13.12 8.51
CA ALA A 232 -8.35 -12.37 8.47
C ALA A 232 -8.42 -11.14 9.36
N VAL A 233 -7.26 -10.63 9.75
CA VAL A 233 -7.11 -9.39 10.52
C VAL A 233 -6.23 -8.40 9.78
N LEU A 234 -6.60 -7.13 9.85
CA LEU A 234 -5.77 -6.02 9.41
C LEU A 234 -4.96 -5.52 10.62
N ALA A 235 -3.64 -5.66 10.56
CA ALA A 235 -2.70 -5.18 11.57
C ALA A 235 -2.31 -3.73 11.26
N PHE A 236 -2.90 -2.78 11.98
CA PHE A 236 -2.69 -1.35 11.72
C PHE A 236 -1.57 -0.76 12.58
N THR A 237 -0.68 0.00 11.93
CA THR A 237 0.38 0.78 12.59
C THR A 237 0.64 2.11 11.88
N ALA A 238 1.02 3.12 12.65
CA ALA A 238 1.26 4.48 12.16
C ALA A 238 2.71 4.68 11.66
N LEU A 239 2.95 4.37 10.38
CA LEU A 239 4.21 4.66 9.66
C LEU A 239 5.49 4.15 10.37
N ASP A 240 5.42 3.03 11.08
CA ASP A 240 6.55 2.48 11.85
C ASP A 240 6.68 0.97 11.65
N LEU A 241 7.73 0.56 10.93
CA LEU A 241 7.98 -0.86 10.64
C LEU A 241 8.37 -1.67 11.89
N ASN A 242 8.98 -1.07 12.91
CA ASN A 242 9.28 -1.80 14.14
C ASN A 242 8.00 -2.13 14.90
N ARG A 243 7.06 -1.19 14.96
CA ARG A 243 5.72 -1.41 15.51
C ARG A 243 4.94 -2.42 14.67
N ALA A 244 5.04 -2.38 13.34
CA ALA A 244 4.41 -3.37 12.47
C ALA A 244 4.92 -4.80 12.77
N LYS A 245 6.25 -4.96 12.86
CA LYS A 245 6.90 -6.22 13.24
C LYS A 245 6.48 -6.68 14.65
N GLU A 246 6.39 -5.75 15.61
CA GLU A 246 5.92 -6.05 16.96
C GLU A 246 4.48 -6.56 16.97
N LEU A 247 3.58 -5.85 16.30
CA LEU A 247 2.17 -6.25 16.22
C LEU A 247 2.02 -7.62 15.55
N ASN A 248 2.73 -7.86 14.43
CA ASN A 248 2.71 -9.15 13.75
C ASN A 248 3.20 -10.29 14.66
N ARG A 249 4.31 -10.10 15.38
CA ARG A 249 4.81 -11.09 16.37
C ARG A 249 3.76 -11.43 17.43
N LYS A 250 3.05 -10.42 17.95
CA LYS A 250 1.98 -10.64 18.93
C LYS A 250 0.82 -11.43 18.32
N LEU A 251 0.42 -11.10 17.10
CA LEU A 251 -0.68 -11.73 16.38
C LEU A 251 -0.41 -13.20 16.02
N TYR A 252 0.84 -13.58 15.73
CA TYR A 252 1.20 -14.97 15.39
C TYR A 252 0.82 -16.01 16.45
N SER A 253 0.63 -15.59 17.70
CA SER A 253 0.19 -16.49 18.77
C SER A 253 -1.31 -16.83 18.72
N TYR A 254 -2.08 -16.10 17.91
CA TYR A 254 -3.55 -16.14 17.92
C TYR A 254 -4.14 -16.41 16.52
N VAL A 255 -3.55 -15.83 15.47
CA VAL A 255 -4.01 -15.99 14.08
C VAL A 255 -2.90 -16.59 13.21
N PRO A 256 -3.26 -17.41 12.21
CA PRO A 256 -2.32 -17.85 11.19
C PRO A 256 -1.63 -16.67 10.48
N ALA A 257 -0.34 -16.82 10.16
CA ALA A 257 0.42 -15.76 9.50
C ALA A 257 -0.13 -15.42 8.09
N ASP A 258 -0.78 -16.36 7.40
CA ASP A 258 -1.47 -16.17 6.12
C ASP A 258 -2.88 -15.59 6.27
N SER A 259 -3.21 -15.06 7.46
CA SER A 259 -4.47 -14.38 7.77
C SER A 259 -4.24 -12.97 8.32
N ILE A 260 -3.04 -12.41 8.10
CA ILE A 260 -2.66 -11.05 8.48
C ILE A 260 -2.42 -10.22 7.22
N ILE A 261 -3.01 -9.03 7.16
CA ILE A 261 -2.68 -7.96 6.21
C ILE A 261 -2.18 -6.77 7.02
N MET A 262 -1.15 -6.06 6.57
CA MET A 262 -0.63 -4.89 7.26
C MET A 262 -1.25 -3.60 6.71
N ASP A 263 -1.73 -2.73 7.59
CA ASP A 263 -1.93 -1.32 7.24
C ASP A 263 -0.78 -0.51 7.84
N LEU A 264 0.03 0.06 6.95
CA LEU A 264 1.22 0.85 7.29
C LEU A 264 0.93 2.36 7.34
N THR A 265 -0.35 2.73 7.35
CA THR A 265 -0.90 4.09 7.32
C THR A 265 -0.63 4.83 6.03
N THR A 266 -1.71 5.33 5.42
CA THR A 266 -1.65 6.15 4.21
C THR A 266 -1.78 7.64 4.51
N ALA A 267 -0.72 8.40 4.25
CA ALA A 267 -0.76 9.84 4.13
C ALA A 267 -1.17 10.23 2.70
N ALA A 268 -2.02 11.25 2.58
CA ALA A 268 -2.48 11.75 1.29
C ALA A 268 -1.37 12.48 0.52
N LEU A 269 -1.52 12.57 -0.81
CA LEU A 269 -0.69 13.43 -1.66
C LEU A 269 -0.57 14.84 -1.06
N GLY A 270 0.66 15.33 -0.89
CA GLY A 270 0.94 16.66 -0.32
C GLY A 270 0.90 16.74 1.20
N TYR A 271 0.65 15.62 1.90
CA TYR A 271 0.53 15.52 3.35
C TYR A 271 1.43 14.43 3.97
N GLY A 272 2.56 14.12 3.32
CA GLY A 272 3.50 13.10 3.78
C GLY A 272 3.41 11.76 3.04
N LEU A 273 2.82 11.72 1.84
CA LEU A 273 2.74 10.53 0.99
C LEU A 273 4.12 9.89 0.75
N GLU A 274 5.18 10.69 0.69
CA GLU A 274 6.57 10.24 0.56
C GLU A 274 7.03 9.35 1.73
N TYR A 275 6.54 9.59 2.95
CA TYR A 275 6.79 8.74 4.11
C TYR A 275 6.05 7.42 3.97
N THR A 276 4.77 7.45 3.60
CA THR A 276 3.99 6.24 3.30
C THR A 276 4.67 5.42 2.21
N PHE A 277 5.03 6.05 1.07
CA PHE A 277 5.70 5.38 -0.04
C PHE A 277 6.95 4.65 0.43
N SER A 278 7.83 5.36 1.16
CA SER A 278 9.10 4.79 1.64
C SER A 278 8.88 3.65 2.64
N ILE A 279 7.85 3.72 3.49
CA ILE A 279 7.53 2.66 4.45
C ILE A 279 7.01 1.40 3.73
N HIS A 280 6.12 1.53 2.75
CA HIS A 280 5.64 0.38 1.96
C HIS A 280 6.77 -0.23 1.12
N GLU A 281 7.60 0.59 0.46
CA GLU A 281 8.75 0.10 -0.32
C GLU A 281 9.75 -0.65 0.56
N ARG A 282 10.09 -0.09 1.73
CA ARG A 282 10.99 -0.75 2.70
C ARG A 282 10.39 -2.05 3.24
N ALA A 283 9.08 -2.08 3.53
CA ALA A 283 8.40 -3.30 3.96
C ALA A 283 8.51 -4.39 2.88
N ARG A 284 8.20 -4.04 1.62
CA ARG A 284 8.28 -4.98 0.48
C ARG A 284 9.70 -5.49 0.30
N MET A 285 10.70 -4.62 0.31
CA MET A 285 12.10 -5.02 0.12
C MET A 285 12.60 -5.89 1.29
N ALA A 286 12.31 -5.53 2.54
CA ALA A 286 12.69 -6.34 3.69
C ALA A 286 12.06 -7.74 3.65
N ALA A 287 10.78 -7.82 3.28
CA ALA A 287 10.07 -9.08 3.12
C ALA A 287 10.70 -9.97 2.04
N LEU A 288 11.06 -9.40 0.88
CA LEU A 288 11.77 -10.11 -0.19
C LEU A 288 13.19 -10.52 0.22
N MET A 289 13.84 -9.76 1.11
CA MET A 289 15.14 -10.10 1.71
C MET A 289 15.06 -11.10 2.87
N GLY A 290 13.87 -11.67 3.14
CA GLY A 290 13.69 -12.76 4.09
C GLY A 290 13.24 -12.33 5.49
N ASP A 291 12.81 -11.07 5.69
CA ASP A 291 12.18 -10.66 6.94
C ASP A 291 10.75 -11.23 7.04
N GLU A 292 10.61 -12.39 7.66
CA GLU A 292 9.33 -13.10 7.80
C GLU A 292 8.26 -12.27 8.55
N GLU A 293 8.67 -11.30 9.37
CA GLU A 293 7.74 -10.43 10.10
C GLU A 293 7.07 -9.39 9.21
N LEU A 294 7.63 -9.14 8.01
CA LEU A 294 7.11 -8.19 7.03
C LEU A 294 6.59 -8.87 5.75
N GLN A 295 6.66 -10.20 5.65
CA GLN A 295 6.15 -11.01 4.53
C GLN A 295 4.62 -11.11 4.50
N HIS A 296 3.91 -10.00 4.70
CA HIS A 296 2.46 -9.92 4.64
C HIS A 296 2.03 -8.95 3.54
N PRO A 297 0.86 -9.16 2.92
CA PRO A 297 0.27 -8.15 2.04
C PRO A 297 0.04 -6.84 2.78
N THR A 298 0.04 -5.73 2.05
CA THR A 298 -0.23 -4.40 2.60
C THR A 298 -1.51 -3.80 2.03
N LEU A 299 -2.23 -3.06 2.87
CA LEU A 299 -3.41 -2.29 2.52
C LEU A 299 -3.09 -0.79 2.57
N SER A 300 -3.75 0.00 1.73
CA SER A 300 -3.72 1.46 1.75
C SER A 300 -5.11 2.06 1.85
N GLY A 301 -5.33 2.84 2.91
CA GLY A 301 -6.47 3.76 3.09
C GLY A 301 -6.42 4.97 2.16
N THR A 302 -6.45 4.79 0.84
CA THR A 302 -6.32 5.91 -0.12
C THR A 302 -7.48 6.91 -0.05
N THR A 303 -8.60 6.53 0.55
CA THR A 303 -9.68 7.44 0.95
C THR A 303 -9.19 8.63 1.79
N ASN A 304 -8.06 8.50 2.50
CA ASN A 304 -7.42 9.62 3.22
C ASN A 304 -7.08 10.80 2.30
N ALA A 305 -6.98 10.60 0.98
CA ALA A 305 -6.88 11.69 0.00
C ALA A 305 -8.00 12.72 0.13
N TRP A 306 -9.18 12.33 0.61
CA TRP A 306 -10.31 13.24 0.82
C TRP A 306 -10.20 14.11 2.07
N ALA A 307 -9.24 13.85 2.96
CA ALA A 307 -8.89 14.75 4.06
C ALA A 307 -8.06 15.97 3.59
N ALA A 308 -7.36 15.85 2.45
CA ALA A 308 -6.61 16.96 1.86
C ALA A 308 -7.57 18.09 1.47
N ARG A 309 -7.26 19.33 1.87
CA ARG A 309 -8.11 20.48 1.53
C ARG A 309 -8.18 20.69 0.01
N GLU A 310 -7.10 20.37 -0.69
CA GLU A 310 -6.97 20.41 -2.14
C GLU A 310 -7.89 19.42 -2.85
N ALA A 311 -8.36 18.37 -2.18
CA ALA A 311 -9.30 17.43 -2.78
C ALA A 311 -10.73 17.98 -2.85
N TRP A 312 -11.11 18.88 -1.93
CA TRP A 312 -12.53 19.25 -1.78
C TRP A 312 -12.83 20.70 -1.43
N MET A 313 -11.93 21.53 -0.89
CA MET A 313 -12.25 22.92 -0.55
C MET A 313 -12.32 23.81 -1.79
N LYS A 314 -12.98 24.98 -1.68
CA LYS A 314 -12.90 26.02 -2.71
C LYS A 314 -11.55 26.73 -2.56
N LEU A 315 -10.82 26.85 -3.67
CA LEU A 315 -9.47 27.42 -3.74
C LEU A 315 -9.42 28.54 -4.80
N PRO A 316 -8.30 29.27 -4.92
CA PRO A 316 -8.11 30.28 -5.96
C PRO A 316 -8.26 29.72 -7.39
N PRO A 317 -8.51 30.58 -8.40
CA PRO A 317 -8.87 30.17 -9.76
C PRO A 317 -7.88 29.22 -10.45
N GLU A 318 -6.60 29.25 -10.11
CA GLU A 318 -5.56 28.37 -10.66
C GLU A 318 -5.70 26.91 -10.22
N TRP A 319 -6.55 26.63 -9.22
CA TRP A 319 -6.89 25.29 -8.75
C TRP A 319 -8.21 24.76 -9.33
N GLU A 320 -8.83 25.47 -10.26
CA GLU A 320 -10.05 25.02 -10.92
C GLU A 320 -9.73 24.14 -12.14
N PRO A 321 -10.58 23.16 -12.48
CA PRO A 321 -11.90 22.89 -11.89
C PRO A 321 -11.88 21.97 -10.65
N ARG A 322 -12.64 22.35 -9.61
CA ARG A 322 -12.74 21.64 -8.31
C ARG A 322 -13.19 20.20 -8.43
N GLU A 323 -14.11 19.88 -9.34
CA GLU A 323 -14.67 18.53 -9.52
C GLU A 323 -13.64 17.50 -9.98
N LEU A 324 -12.53 17.94 -10.59
CA LEU A 324 -11.46 17.06 -11.02
C LEU A 324 -10.40 16.84 -9.94
N ARG A 325 -10.24 17.78 -9.01
CA ARG A 325 -9.16 17.73 -8.01
C ARG A 325 -9.24 16.52 -7.10
N GLY A 326 -10.37 16.30 -6.44
CA GLY A 326 -10.53 15.19 -5.50
C GLY A 326 -10.26 13.82 -6.11
N PRO A 327 -10.90 13.46 -7.25
CA PRO A 327 -10.64 12.19 -7.93
C PRO A 327 -9.18 12.03 -8.36
N LEU A 328 -8.52 13.11 -8.80
CA LEU A 328 -7.10 13.09 -9.14
C LEU A 328 -6.23 12.89 -7.89
N TRP A 329 -6.56 13.53 -6.77
CA TRP A 329 -5.83 13.38 -5.51
C TRP A 329 -5.85 11.93 -5.01
N GLU A 330 -7.04 11.31 -5.04
CA GLU A 330 -7.21 9.89 -4.70
C GLU A 330 -6.46 9.00 -5.68
N THR A 331 -6.56 9.26 -6.99
CA THR A 331 -5.86 8.48 -8.02
C THR A 331 -4.35 8.56 -7.87
N VAL A 332 -3.78 9.75 -7.65
CA VAL A 332 -2.32 9.93 -7.54
C VAL A 332 -1.78 9.34 -6.24
N THR A 333 -2.55 9.44 -5.14
CA THR A 333 -2.23 8.76 -3.88
C THR A 333 -2.17 7.24 -4.10
N ALA A 334 -3.22 6.66 -4.71
CA ALA A 334 -3.28 5.24 -5.00
C ALA A 334 -2.19 4.78 -5.98
N LEU A 335 -1.93 5.54 -7.05
CA LEU A 335 -0.93 5.21 -8.05
C LEU A 335 0.49 5.21 -7.47
N SER A 336 0.80 6.18 -6.61
CA SER A 336 2.10 6.24 -5.94
C SER A 336 2.31 4.97 -5.09
N LEU A 337 1.28 4.55 -4.35
CA LEU A 337 1.37 3.40 -3.45
C LEU A 337 1.25 2.05 -4.17
N PHE A 338 0.60 2.03 -5.33
CA PHE A 338 0.70 0.93 -6.29
C PHE A 338 2.14 0.67 -6.66
N LEU A 339 2.91 1.70 -7.03
CA LEU A 339 4.34 1.52 -7.33
C LEU A 339 5.15 1.07 -6.10
N ALA A 340 4.71 1.39 -4.88
CA ALA A 340 5.32 0.91 -3.64
C ALA A 340 4.94 -0.54 -3.26
N GLY A 341 4.04 -1.19 -4.02
CA GLY A 341 3.67 -2.59 -3.80
C GLY A 341 2.47 -2.82 -2.90
N VAL A 342 1.52 -1.90 -2.83
CA VAL A 342 0.27 -2.12 -2.09
C VAL A 342 -0.61 -3.17 -2.79
N ASP A 343 -1.23 -4.03 -1.97
CA ASP A 343 -2.00 -5.20 -2.40
C ASP A 343 -3.52 -4.98 -2.30
N ILE A 344 -3.98 -4.09 -1.41
CA ILE A 344 -5.40 -3.68 -1.31
C ILE A 344 -5.50 -2.15 -1.22
N PHE A 345 -6.38 -1.56 -2.03
CA PHE A 345 -6.70 -0.13 -1.99
C PHE A 345 -8.12 0.10 -1.48
N MET A 346 -8.28 0.83 -0.38
CA MET A 346 -9.57 1.36 0.06
C MET A 346 -9.82 2.71 -0.61
N MET A 347 -10.87 2.78 -1.43
CA MET A 347 -11.20 3.89 -2.32
C MET A 347 -12.66 4.32 -2.17
N MET A 348 -13.01 5.49 -2.69
CA MET A 348 -14.36 6.03 -2.67
C MET A 348 -14.86 6.51 -4.03
N HIS A 349 -14.02 7.19 -4.82
CA HIS A 349 -14.53 7.91 -5.99
C HIS A 349 -14.55 7.05 -7.26
N PRO A 350 -15.69 6.95 -7.98
CA PRO A 350 -15.83 6.01 -9.10
C PRO A 350 -14.85 6.26 -10.27
N TYR A 351 -14.49 7.51 -10.56
CA TYR A 351 -13.45 7.78 -11.57
C TYR A 351 -12.05 7.36 -11.13
N ALA A 352 -11.72 7.49 -9.84
CA ALA A 352 -10.42 7.06 -9.32
C ALA A 352 -10.33 5.53 -9.35
N ILE A 353 -11.37 4.85 -8.87
CA ILE A 353 -11.52 3.38 -8.92
C ILE A 353 -11.35 2.87 -10.36
N ARG A 354 -12.12 3.41 -11.32
CA ARG A 354 -12.01 2.99 -12.73
C ARG A 354 -10.60 3.18 -13.30
N THR A 355 -9.95 4.27 -12.94
CA THR A 355 -8.58 4.56 -13.39
C THR A 355 -7.60 3.55 -12.80
N MET A 356 -7.68 3.29 -11.50
CA MET A 356 -6.85 2.29 -10.84
C MET A 356 -7.08 0.88 -11.38
N LYS A 357 -8.33 0.44 -11.57
CA LYS A 357 -8.61 -0.88 -12.19
C LYS A 357 -7.99 -1.02 -13.58
N ARG A 358 -8.02 0.04 -14.38
CA ARG A 358 -7.37 0.05 -15.70
C ARG A 358 -5.86 -0.08 -15.57
N ILE A 359 -5.23 0.68 -14.66
CA ILE A 359 -3.79 0.63 -14.44
C ILE A 359 -3.37 -0.76 -13.94
N ILE A 360 -4.04 -1.28 -12.90
CA ILE A 360 -3.81 -2.64 -12.37
C ILE A 360 -3.85 -3.66 -13.51
N LYS A 361 -4.88 -3.62 -14.36
CA LYS A 361 -5.02 -4.54 -15.49
C LYS A 361 -3.87 -4.50 -16.48
N GLU A 362 -3.37 -3.31 -16.83
CA GLU A 362 -2.22 -3.16 -17.75
C GLU A 362 -0.93 -3.74 -17.15
N PHE A 363 -0.77 -3.61 -15.83
CA PHE A 363 0.41 -4.07 -15.08
C PHE A 363 0.29 -5.49 -14.51
N SER A 364 -0.83 -6.18 -14.73
CA SER A 364 -1.05 -7.56 -14.24
C SER A 364 -0.39 -8.64 -15.12
N SER A 365 0.31 -8.26 -16.19
CA SER A 365 1.00 -9.20 -17.08
C SER A 365 2.23 -8.54 -17.71
N MET A 366 3.15 -9.34 -18.25
CA MET A 366 4.26 -8.82 -19.07
C MET A 366 3.82 -8.16 -20.40
N GLY A 367 2.50 -8.02 -20.61
CA GLY A 367 1.92 -7.50 -21.83
C GLY A 367 2.04 -8.47 -23.00
N LYS A 368 1.64 -7.99 -24.18
CA LYS A 368 1.75 -8.70 -25.47
C LYS A 368 2.78 -8.05 -26.39
N ALA A 369 3.53 -7.08 -25.87
CA ALA A 369 4.56 -6.40 -26.62
C ALA A 369 5.63 -7.42 -27.04
N LYS A 370 6.05 -7.32 -28.29
CA LYS A 370 7.12 -8.16 -28.85
C LYS A 370 8.38 -7.30 -28.84
N PRO A 371 9.33 -7.52 -27.91
CA PRO A 371 10.53 -6.69 -27.78
C PRO A 371 11.28 -6.54 -29.12
N GLU A 372 11.22 -7.56 -29.97
CA GLU A 372 11.84 -7.58 -31.31
C GLU A 372 11.20 -6.58 -32.28
N LYS A 373 9.98 -6.10 -32.00
CA LYS A 373 9.28 -5.07 -32.80
C LYS A 373 9.59 -3.65 -32.36
N ILE A 374 10.14 -3.48 -31.16
CA ILE A 374 10.52 -2.20 -30.58
C ILE A 374 12.02 -2.10 -30.34
N SER A 375 12.81 -3.12 -30.68
CA SER A 375 14.26 -3.15 -30.49
C SER A 375 14.97 -2.01 -31.22
N ASP A 376 14.37 -1.52 -32.30
CA ASP A 376 14.85 -0.40 -33.11
C ASP A 376 14.26 0.95 -32.69
N TRP A 377 13.68 1.09 -31.49
CA TRP A 377 13.02 2.33 -31.05
C TRP A 377 13.91 3.59 -31.15
N VAL A 378 15.23 3.42 -31.02
CA VAL A 378 16.22 4.50 -31.16
C VAL A 378 16.45 4.90 -32.62
N SER A 379 16.19 4.00 -33.57
CA SER A 379 16.32 4.22 -35.01
C SER A 379 14.98 4.41 -35.73
N VAL A 380 13.85 4.29 -35.02
CA VAL A 380 12.51 4.61 -35.53
C VAL A 380 12.46 6.09 -35.89
N LYS A 381 12.24 6.39 -37.16
CA LYS A 381 11.81 7.72 -37.63
C LYS A 381 10.28 7.78 -37.51
N ILE A 382 9.79 8.66 -36.65
CA ILE A 382 8.36 8.97 -36.49
C ILE A 382 7.92 9.91 -37.61
#